data_AF-A0AAD3RSI6-F1
#
_entry.id   AF-A0AAD3RSI6-F1
#
_cell.length_a   1.000
_cell.length_b   1.000
_cell.length_c   1.000
_cell.angle_alpha   90.00
_cell.angle_beta   90.00
_cell.angle_gamma   90.00
#
_symmetry.space_group_name_H-M   'P 1'
#
loop_
_entity.id
_entity.type
_entity.pdbx_description
1 polymer ?
#
loop_
_entity_poly.entity_id
_entity_poly.type
_entity_poly.pdbx_seq_one_letter_code
_entity_poly.pdbx_strand_id
1 'polypeptide(L)' 'MTPEEFKEARRKLGLTQSELGAVLDTAPQTIRKWEMPDARSTARSVNPVAARAMRWFLSGFRPPEWPQGR' A
#
# COMPACT_ATOMS: atom_id res chain seq x y z
N MET A 1 6.65 -3.04 8.55
CA MET A 1 5.69 -1.92 8.54
C MET A 1 4.41 -2.44 9.15
N THR A 2 3.85 -1.76 10.14
CA THR A 2 2.53 -2.07 10.71
C THR A 2 1.41 -1.68 9.74
N PRO A 3 0.15 -2.13 9.95
CA PRO A 3 -1.00 -1.67 9.17
C PRO A 3 -1.12 -0.14 9.11
N GLU A 4 -0.93 0.53 10.24
CA GLU A 4 -0.99 1.99 10.36
C GLU A 4 0.14 2.66 9.57
N GLU A 5 1.37 2.17 9.70
CA GLU A 5 2.52 2.69 8.95
C GLU A 5 2.32 2.53 7.44
N PHE A 6 1.77 1.40 7.00
CA PHE A 6 1.50 1.12 5.60
C PHE A 6 0.44 2.07 5.04
N LYS A 7 -0.65 2.27 5.79
CA LYS A 7 -1.72 3.21 5.44
C LYS A 7 -1.22 4.63 5.34
N GLU A 8 -0.43 5.08 6.31
CA GLU A 8 0.12 6.44 6.32
C GLU A 8 1.15 6.64 5.20
N ALA A 9 1.97 5.62 4.90
CA ALA A 9 2.87 5.66 3.75
C ALA A 9 2.10 5.82 2.43
N ARG A 10 1.02 5.06 2.22
CA ARG A 10 0.17 5.20 1.02
C ARG A 10 -0.39 6.61 0.90
N ARG A 11 -0.92 7.17 2.00
CA ARG A 11 -1.47 8.52 2.02
C ARG A 11 -0.42 9.59 1.72
N LYS A 12 0.79 9.46 2.29
CA LYS A 12 1.93 10.35 1.99
C LYS A 12 2.33 10.32 0.52
N LEU A 13 2.21 9.16 -0.12
CA LEU A 13 2.47 9.00 -1.56
C LEU A 13 1.34 9.52 -2.45
N GLY A 14 0.23 10.00 -1.87
CA GLY A 14 -0.91 10.53 -2.61
C GLY A 14 -1.76 9.45 -3.30
N LEU A 15 -1.57 8.18 -2.98
CA LEU A 15 -2.25 7.07 -3.67
C LEU A 15 -3.56 6.69 -2.97
N THR A 16 -4.57 6.37 -3.76
CA THR A 16 -5.74 5.60 -3.32
C THR A 16 -5.37 4.13 -3.11
N GLN A 17 -6.22 3.37 -2.42
CA GLN A 17 -6.02 1.91 -2.26
C GLN A 17 -6.06 1.19 -3.61
N SER A 18 -6.85 1.67 -4.57
CA SER A 18 -6.94 1.09 -5.90
C SER A 18 -5.70 1.35 -6.73
N GLU A 19 -5.17 2.58 -6.70
CA GLU A 19 -3.92 2.92 -7.38
C GLU A 19 -2.73 2.17 -6.79
N LEU A 20 -2.61 2.10 -5.46
CA LEU A 20 -1.58 1.28 -4.85
C LEU A 20 -1.75 -0.20 -5.22
N GLY A 21 -2.99 -0.67 -5.30
CA GLY A 21 -3.31 -2.01 -5.77
C GLY A 21 -2.78 -2.26 -7.19
N ALA A 22 -3.04 -1.35 -8.12
CA ALA A 22 -2.52 -1.43 -9.48
C ALA A 22 -0.99 -1.42 -9.52
N VAL A 23 -0.34 -0.54 -8.76
CA VAL A 23 1.13 -0.44 -8.67
C VAL A 23 1.77 -1.71 -8.11
N LEU A 24 1.11 -2.41 -7.19
CA LEU A 24 1.61 -3.63 -6.56
C LEU A 24 1.07 -4.91 -7.19
N ASP A 25 0.33 -4.82 -8.31
CA ASP A 25 -0.42 -5.93 -8.91
C ASP A 25 -1.22 -6.74 -7.86
N THR A 26 -1.97 -6.01 -7.04
CA THR A 26 -2.68 -6.54 -5.88
C THR A 26 -4.09 -5.97 -5.82
N ALA A 27 -5.09 -6.82 -5.55
CA ALA A 27 -6.48 -6.36 -5.45
C ALA A 27 -6.66 -5.25 -4.38
N PRO A 28 -7.47 -4.20 -4.63
CA PRO A 28 -7.65 -3.09 -3.67
C PRO A 28 -8.19 -3.57 -2.30
N GLN A 29 -8.96 -4.66 -2.29
CA GLN A 29 -9.46 -5.28 -1.06
C GLN A 29 -8.33 -5.85 -0.19
N THR A 30 -7.26 -6.35 -0.80
CA THR A 30 -6.08 -6.86 -0.10
C THR A 30 -5.31 -5.70 0.53
N ILE A 31 -5.14 -4.58 -0.20
CA ILE A 31 -4.58 -3.34 0.36
C ILE A 31 -5.38 -2.89 1.59
N ARG A 32 -6.73 -2.87 1.46
CA ARG A 32 -7.60 -2.51 2.59
C ARG A 32 -7.39 -3.42 3.79
N LYS A 33 -7.25 -4.74 3.60
CA LYS A 33 -7.01 -5.71 4.70
C LYS A 33 -5.66 -5.52 5.38
N TRP A 34 -4.62 -5.11 4.63
CA TRP A 34 -3.30 -4.76 5.17
C TRP A 34 -3.29 -3.48 5.98
N GLU A 35 -4.23 -2.56 5.73
CA GLU A 35 -4.38 -1.29 6.46
C GLU A 35 -5.38 -1.35 7.62
N MET A 36 -6.04 -2.50 7.82
CA MET A 36 -7.00 -2.67 8.91
C MET A 36 -6.28 -2.87 10.24
N PRO A 37 -6.82 -2.33 11.35
CA PRO A 37 -6.35 -2.66 12.68
C PRO A 37 -6.51 -4.16 12.97
N ASP A 38 -5.54 -4.75 13.67
CA ASP A 38 -5.49 -6.19 13.96
C ASP A 38 -6.71 -6.71 14.75
N ALA A 39 -7.44 -5.83 15.43
CA ALA A 39 -8.69 -6.18 16.12
C ALA A 39 -9.84 -6.62 15.17
N ARG A 40 -9.71 -6.40 13.85
CA ARG A 40 -10.72 -6.83 12.86
C ARG A 40 -10.46 -8.27 12.44
N SER A 41 -11.49 -9.12 12.47
CA SER A 41 -11.41 -10.53 12.06
C SER A 41 -10.91 -10.77 10.61
N THR A 42 -11.06 -9.77 9.75
CA THR A 42 -10.61 -9.81 8.34
C THR A 42 -9.27 -9.12 8.10
N ALA A 43 -8.64 -8.55 9.13
CA ALA A 43 -7.31 -7.96 9.04
C ALA A 43 -6.29 -9.00 8.61
N ARG A 44 -5.27 -8.56 7.88
CA ARG A 44 -4.16 -9.41 7.43
C ARG A 44 -2.87 -8.63 7.61
N SER A 45 -1.82 -9.32 8.04
CA SER A 45 -0.47 -8.74 8.09
C SER A 45 -0.04 -8.25 6.71
N VAL A 46 0.64 -7.11 6.67
CA VAL A 46 1.22 -6.55 5.45
C VAL A 46 2.18 -7.56 4.83
N ASN A 47 2.08 -7.77 3.51
CA ASN A 47 3.03 -8.62 2.80
C ASN A 47 4.46 -8.03 2.90
N PRO A 48 5.49 -8.82 3.24
CA PRO A 48 6.87 -8.33 3.37
C PRO A 48 7.43 -7.67 2.10
N VAL A 49 7.07 -8.17 0.91
CA VAL A 49 7.48 -7.60 -0.38
C VAL A 49 6.79 -6.26 -0.63
N ALA A 50 5.49 -6.16 -0.34
CA ALA A 50 4.76 -4.90 -0.42
C ALA A 50 5.35 -3.85 0.53
N ALA A 51 5.65 -4.23 1.78
CA ALA A 51 6.31 -3.33 2.74
C ALA A 51 7.69 -2.86 2.23
N ARG A 52 8.44 -3.72 1.54
CA ARG A 52 9.72 -3.33 0.90
C ARG A 52 9.49 -2.35 -0.26
N ALA A 53 8.52 -2.60 -1.12
CA ALA A 53 8.17 -1.70 -2.22
C ALA A 53 7.76 -0.30 -1.72
N MET A 54 6.95 -0.23 -0.66
CA MET A 54 6.57 1.04 -0.03
C MET A 54 7.78 1.86 0.43
N ARG A 55 8.84 1.22 0.94
CA ARG A 55 10.08 1.92 1.31
C ARG A 55 10.77 2.53 0.09
N TRP A 56 10.80 1.83 -1.04
CA TRP A 56 11.32 2.39 -2.29
C TRP A 56 10.48 3.56 -2.81
N PHE A 57 9.15 3.45 -2.70
CA PHE A 57 8.26 4.55 -3.10
C PHE A 57 8.49 5.78 -2.21
N LEU A 58 8.63 5.59 -0.90
CA LEU A 58 8.98 6.68 0.02
C LEU A 58 10.37 7.28 -0.25
N SER A 59 11.31 6.50 -0.81
CA SER A 59 12.63 7.01 -1.23
C SER A 59 12.63 7.65 -2.63
N GLY A 60 11.46 7.80 -3.27
CA GLY A 60 11.31 8.50 -4.56
C GLY A 60 11.25 7.61 -5.79
N PHE A 61 11.38 6.28 -5.67
CA PHE A 61 11.22 5.39 -6.82
C PHE A 61 9.75 5.35 -7.28
N ARG A 62 9.52 5.35 -8.59
CA ARG A 62 8.19 5.28 -9.21
C ARG A 62 8.23 4.22 -10.32
N PRO A 63 7.55 3.07 -10.17
CA PRO A 63 7.48 2.06 -11.21
C PRO A 63 6.63 2.51 -12.41
N PRO A 64 6.69 1.83 -13.56
CA PRO A 64 5.91 2.19 -14.76
C PRO A 64 4.40 2.26 -14.54
N GLU A 65 3.86 1.46 -13.62
CA GLU A 65 2.44 1.39 -13.26
C GLU A 65 2.00 2.57 -12.38
N TRP A 66 2.91 3.47 -12.00
CA TRP A 66 2.57 4.62 -11.18
C TRP A 66 1.52 5.50 -11.86
N PRO A 67 0.46 5.95 -11.15
CA PRO A 67 -0.55 6.80 -11.75
C PRO A 67 0.06 8.05 -12.37
N GLN A 68 -0.14 8.22 -13.67
CA GLN A 68 0.15 9.49 -14.33
C GLN A 68 -0.96 10.47 -13.90
N GLY A 69 -0.55 11.66 -13.45
CA GLY A 69 -1.39 12.59 -12.70
C GLY A 69 -2.77 12.87 -13.31
N ARG A 70 -3.69 13.28 -12.42
CA ARG A 70 -5.05 13.70 -12.72
C ARG A 70 -5.12 15.13 -13.21
#